data_AF-A0A6J6MUA6-F1
#
_entry.id   AF-A0A6J6MUA6-F1
#
_cell.length_a   1.000
_cell.length_b   1.000
_cell.length_c   1.000
_cell.angle_alpha   90.00
_cell.angle_beta   90.00
_cell.angle_gamma   90.00
#
_symmetry.space_group_name_H-M   'P 1'
#
loop_
_entity.id
_entity.type
_entity.pdbx_description
1 polymer ?
#
loop_
_entity_poly.entity_id
_entity_poly.type
_entity_poly.pdbx_seq_one_letter_code
_entity_poly.pdbx_strand_id
1 'polypeptide(L)'
;MLEILRTPEFEFDRDQLVEPGLHAILDMLIERIATGEHVVKKALGKVKGLGDLRGCWAIKFDLLGYPNRYRLVIRYLPHDFAPTEVLLIAVGPRFDGQVYRWADSRLNR
;
A
#
# COMPACT_ATOMS: atom_id res chain seq x y z
N MET A 1 10.72 9.63 12.51
CA MET A 1 9.52 8.79 12.29
C MET A 1 8.65 9.54 11.30
N LEU A 2 8.16 8.85 10.26
CA LEU A 2 7.27 9.45 9.26
C LEU A 2 5.87 9.61 9.83
N GLU A 3 5.21 10.71 9.50
CA GLU A 3 3.79 10.86 9.78
C GLU A 3 2.97 9.93 8.87
N ILE A 4 2.01 9.21 9.45
CA ILE A 4 1.14 8.29 8.71
C ILE A 4 -0.15 9.00 8.34
N LEU A 5 -0.31 9.28 7.05
CA LEU A 5 -1.57 9.73 6.46
C LEU A 5 -2.32 8.54 5.84
N ARG A 6 -3.64 8.64 5.74
CA ARG A 6 -4.49 7.59 5.17
C ARG A 6 -5.56 8.22 4.28
N THR A 7 -5.88 7.57 3.16
CA THR A 7 -7.10 7.92 2.43
C THR A 7 -8.34 7.51 3.24
N PRO A 8 -9.50 8.18 3.08
CA PRO A 8 -10.72 7.86 3.82
C PRO A 8 -11.14 6.38 3.73
N GLU A 9 -10.91 5.74 2.60
CA GLU A 9 -11.30 4.35 2.33
C GLU A 9 -10.31 3.31 2.87
N PHE A 10 -9.16 3.71 3.42
CA PHE A 10 -8.11 2.79 3.81
C PHE A 10 -8.53 1.85 4.95
N GLU A 11 -9.26 2.35 5.93
CA GLU A 11 -9.73 1.51 7.04
C GLU A 11 -10.78 0.49 6.56
N PHE A 12 -11.65 0.90 5.63
CA PHE A 12 -12.59 -0.05 5.01
C PHE A 12 -11.85 -1.18 4.28
N ASP A 13 -10.81 -0.86 3.50
CA ASP A 13 -9.97 -1.86 2.83
C ASP A 13 -9.33 -2.85 3.81
N ARG A 14 -8.81 -2.33 4.94
CA ARG A 14 -8.23 -3.13 6.01
C ARG A 14 -9.26 -4.10 6.58
N ASP A 15 -10.47 -3.63 6.85
CA ASP A 15 -11.54 -4.45 7.41
C ASP A 15 -11.99 -5.57 6.46
N GLN A 16 -11.78 -5.41 5.14
CA GLN A 16 -12.04 -6.46 4.14
C GLN A 16 -10.97 -7.56 4.12
N LEU A 17 -9.86 -7.42 4.86
CA LEU A 17 -8.88 -8.50 5.01
C LEU A 17 -9.44 -9.57 5.94
N VAL A 18 -9.91 -10.68 5.36
CA VAL A 18 -10.67 -11.73 6.07
C VAL A 18 -9.83 -12.54 7.06
N GLU A 19 -8.53 -12.72 6.77
CA GLU A 19 -7.64 -13.53 7.61
C GLU A 19 -6.99 -12.65 8.71
N PRO A 20 -7.20 -12.93 10.01
CA PRO A 20 -6.67 -12.07 11.09
C PRO A 20 -5.16 -11.87 11.06
N GLY A 21 -4.40 -12.86 10.59
CA GLY A 21 -2.95 -12.75 10.43
C GLY A 21 -2.52 -11.69 9.42
N LEU A 22 -3.37 -11.35 8.43
CA LEU A 22 -3.07 -10.29 7.47
C LEU A 22 -3.10 -8.90 8.12
N HIS A 23 -3.96 -8.69 9.12
CA HIS A 23 -4.00 -7.43 9.88
C HIS A 23 -2.71 -7.24 10.65
N ALA A 24 -2.23 -8.27 11.36
CA ALA A 24 -0.97 -8.21 12.10
C ALA A 24 0.23 -7.94 11.18
N ILE A 25 0.27 -8.55 9.99
CA ILE A 25 1.31 -8.29 9.00
C ILE A 25 1.22 -6.86 8.46
N LEU A 26 0.01 -6.37 8.19
CA LEU A 26 -0.21 -5.01 7.72
C LEU A 26 0.26 -3.98 8.77
N ASP A 27 -0.12 -4.15 10.03
CA ASP A 27 0.28 -3.27 11.13
C ASP A 27 1.81 -3.23 11.28
N MET A 28 2.46 -4.40 11.26
CA MET A 28 3.92 -4.51 11.28
C MET A 28 4.57 -3.77 10.10
N LEU A 29 4.01 -3.90 8.89
CA LEU A 29 4.53 -3.20 7.71
C LEU A 29 4.38 -1.69 7.85
N ILE A 30 3.24 -1.20 8.34
CA ILE A 30 3.00 0.22 8.58
C ILE A 30 4.00 0.77 9.59
N GLU A 31 4.22 0.06 10.71
CA GLU A 31 5.19 0.44 11.73
C GLU A 31 6.61 0.54 11.15
N ARG A 32 7.05 -0.49 10.42
CA ARG A 32 8.37 -0.51 9.77
C ARG A 32 8.57 0.65 8.80
N ILE A 33 7.53 0.98 8.02
CA ILE A 33 7.59 2.14 7.12
C ILE A 33 7.72 3.43 7.94
N ALA A 34 6.93 3.58 9.01
CA ALA A 34 6.95 4.75 9.88
C ALA A 34 8.32 4.98 10.55
N THR A 35 8.97 3.90 10.99
CA THR A 35 10.27 3.95 11.65
C THR A 35 11.45 4.06 10.68
N GLY A 36 11.20 3.92 9.37
CA GLY A 36 12.24 3.95 8.34
C GLY A 36 13.01 2.63 8.23
N GLU A 37 12.49 1.55 8.81
CA GLU A 37 13.02 0.21 8.61
C GLU A 37 12.91 -0.22 7.14
N HIS A 38 13.83 -1.09 6.73
CA HIS A 38 13.86 -1.57 5.37
C HIS A 38 12.66 -2.49 5.07
N VAL A 39 11.78 -2.03 4.17
CA VAL A 39 10.66 -2.81 3.62
C VAL A 39 10.83 -2.96 2.12
N VAL A 40 10.75 -4.21 1.64
CA VAL A 40 10.82 -4.52 0.21
C VAL A 40 9.57 -3.99 -0.48
N LYS A 41 9.78 -3.03 -1.38
CA LYS A 41 8.73 -2.33 -2.12
C LYS A 41 9.07 -2.27 -3.60
N LYS A 42 8.04 -2.23 -4.44
CA LYS A 42 8.16 -2.09 -5.90
C LYS A 42 7.59 -0.74 -6.33
N ALA A 43 8.37 0.06 -7.05
CA ALA A 43 7.88 1.30 -7.65
C ALA A 43 6.76 1.00 -8.66
N LEU A 44 5.72 1.82 -8.61
CA LEU A 44 4.60 1.76 -9.54
C LEU A 44 4.76 2.81 -10.64
N GLY A 45 4.10 2.56 -11.76
CA GLY A 45 4.12 3.45 -12.92
C GLY A 45 2.75 3.54 -13.55
N LYS A 46 2.73 4.02 -14.79
CA LYS A 46 1.51 4.07 -15.59
C LYS A 46 1.26 2.70 -16.23
N VAL A 47 0.09 2.12 -15.97
CA VAL A 47 -0.30 0.82 -16.53
C VAL A 47 -1.62 0.97 -17.28
N LYS A 48 -1.60 0.59 -18.57
CA LYS A 48 -2.79 0.61 -19.43
C LYS A 48 -3.89 -0.26 -18.80
N GLY A 49 -5.05 0.35 -18.55
CA GLY A 49 -6.21 -0.33 -17.95
C GLY A 49 -6.23 -0.43 -16.42
N LEU A 50 -5.20 0.06 -15.72
CA LEU A 50 -5.18 0.10 -14.24
C LEU A 50 -5.04 1.50 -13.65
N GLY A 51 -4.47 2.45 -14.41
CA GLY A 51 -4.33 3.84 -13.96
C GLY A 51 -2.90 4.39 -14.00
N ASP A 52 -2.70 5.55 -13.41
CA ASP A 52 -1.42 6.23 -13.30
C ASP A 52 -0.97 6.34 -11.84
N LEU A 53 -0.15 5.37 -11.42
CA LEU A 53 0.36 5.27 -10.05
C LEU A 53 1.82 5.72 -9.94
N ARG A 54 2.28 6.61 -10.82
CA ARG A 54 3.63 7.19 -10.72
C ARG A 54 3.84 7.83 -9.34
N GLY A 55 5.03 7.64 -8.77
CA GLY A 55 5.37 8.08 -7.42
C GLY A 55 4.77 7.23 -6.29
N CYS A 56 4.02 6.18 -6.61
CA CYS A 56 3.52 5.22 -5.62
C CYS A 56 4.41 3.97 -5.55
N TRP A 57 4.29 3.26 -4.45
CA TRP A 57 5.00 2.02 -4.19
C TRP A 57 4.01 0.93 -3.78
N ALA A 58 4.27 -0.30 -4.22
CA ALA A 58 3.53 -1.48 -3.79
C ALA A 58 4.41 -2.38 -2.93
N ILE A 59 3.93 -2.70 -1.74
CA ILE A 59 4.53 -3.65 -0.82
C ILE A 59 3.74 -4.95 -0.94
N LYS A 60 4.44 -6.06 -1.12
CA LYS A 60 3.85 -7.39 -1.25
C LYS A 60 3.80 -8.04 0.12
N PHE A 61 2.67 -8.62 0.48
CA PHE A 61 2.55 -9.38 1.72
C PHE A 61 1.49 -10.49 1.59
N ASP A 62 1.59 -11.46 2.48
CA ASP A 62 0.65 -12.56 2.65
C ASP A 62 0.99 -13.34 3.93
N LEU A 63 0.15 -14.30 4.28
CA LEU A 63 0.51 -15.33 5.26
C LEU A 63 1.62 -16.25 4.74
N LEU A 64 2.38 -16.83 5.67
CA LEU A 64 3.43 -17.79 5.36
C LEU A 64 2.84 -18.98 4.56
N GLY A 65 3.52 -19.35 3.47
CA GLY A 65 3.09 -20.44 2.57
C GLY A 65 2.18 -20.01 1.42
N TYR A 66 1.75 -18.74 1.37
CA TYR A 66 0.89 -18.22 0.29
C TYR A 66 1.63 -17.31 -0.70
N PRO A 67 1.17 -17.24 -1.97
CA PRO A 67 1.91 -16.59 -3.06
C PRO A 67 1.73 -15.06 -3.13
N ASN A 68 2.03 -14.31 -2.07
CA ASN A 68 2.02 -12.83 -2.06
C ASN A 68 0.74 -12.27 -2.70
N ARG A 69 -0.44 -12.67 -2.20
CA ARG A 69 -1.76 -12.33 -2.76
C ARG A 69 -2.15 -10.87 -2.52
N TYR A 70 -1.65 -10.24 -1.46
CA TYR A 70 -2.07 -8.91 -1.02
C TYR A 70 -1.02 -7.83 -1.29
N ARG A 71 -1.48 -6.59 -1.47
CA ARG A 71 -0.64 -5.41 -1.66
C ARG A 71 -1.06 -4.31 -0.72
N LEU A 72 -0.07 -3.60 -0.21
CA LEU A 72 -0.23 -2.28 0.39
C LEU A 72 0.34 -1.28 -0.62
N VAL A 73 -0.46 -0.29 -1.02
CA VAL A 73 -0.06 0.81 -1.91
C VAL A 73 0.15 2.05 -1.07
N ILE A 74 1.34 2.65 -1.20
CA ILE A 74 1.74 3.85 -0.46
C ILE A 74 2.31 4.92 -1.40
N ARG A 75 2.34 6.16 -0.92
CA ARG A 75 3.11 7.25 -1.52
C ARG A 75 3.90 7.97 -0.42
N TYR A 76 5.18 8.20 -0.67
CA TYR A 76 6.02 9.03 0.19
C TYR A 76 5.83 10.50 -0.17
N LEU A 77 5.70 11.37 0.82
CA LEU A 77 5.50 12.80 0.64
C LEU A 77 6.61 13.61 1.35
N PRO A 78 7.09 14.71 0.74
CA PRO A 78 6.72 15.20 -0.60
C PRO A 78 7.28 14.32 -1.74
N HIS A 79 8.29 13.48 -1.44
CA HIS A 79 8.93 12.53 -2.36
C HIS A 79 9.69 11.46 -1.58
N ASP A 80 10.12 10.40 -2.27
CA ASP A 80 10.75 9.21 -1.67
C ASP A 80 12.19 9.38 -1.18
N PHE A 81 12.95 10.36 -1.66
CA PHE A 81 14.36 10.54 -1.27
C PHE A 81 14.55 11.16 0.12
N ALA A 82 13.59 11.98 0.56
CA ALA A 82 13.58 12.60 1.88
C ALA A 82 12.12 12.83 2.31
N PRO A 83 11.37 11.75 2.64
CA PRO A 83 9.99 11.87 3.04
C PRO A 83 9.87 12.39 4.47
N THR A 84 8.82 13.17 4.71
CA THR A 84 8.33 13.52 6.05
C THR A 84 7.08 12.74 6.42
N GLU A 85 6.32 12.33 5.41
CA GLU A 85 5.04 11.62 5.57
C GLU A 85 4.99 10.40 4.64
N VAL A 86 4.13 9.46 4.98
CA VAL A 86 3.68 8.39 4.09
C VAL A 86 2.17 8.35 4.05
N LEU A 87 1.61 8.43 2.85
CA LEU A 87 0.20 8.23 2.59
C LEU A 87 -0.06 6.76 2.31
N LEU A 88 -0.85 6.12 3.17
CA LEU A 88 -1.43 4.80 2.94
C LEU A 88 -2.65 4.97 2.02
N ILE A 89 -2.56 4.44 0.80
CA ILE A 89 -3.55 4.70 -0.24
C ILE A 89 -4.57 3.58 -0.34
N ALA A 90 -4.13 2.33 -0.41
CA ALA A 90 -5.02 1.18 -0.55
C ALA A 90 -4.36 -0.08 -0.03
N VAL A 91 -5.15 -1.00 0.52
CA VAL A 91 -4.70 -2.34 0.88
C VAL A 91 -5.68 -3.37 0.37
N GLY A 92 -5.19 -4.51 -0.11
CA GLY A 92 -6.09 -5.57 -0.56
C GLY A 92 -5.49 -6.52 -1.58
N PRO A 93 -6.33 -7.39 -2.16
CA PRO A 93 -5.88 -8.41 -3.09
C PRO A 93 -5.38 -7.81 -4.41
N ARG A 94 -4.36 -8.45 -4.98
CA ARG A 94 -3.82 -8.07 -6.30
C ARG A 94 -4.64 -8.60 -7.48
N PHE A 95 -5.65 -9.45 -7.23
CA PHE A 95 -6.40 -10.16 -8.27
C PHE A 95 -6.98 -9.17 -9.27
N ASP A 96 -6.73 -9.44 -10.55
CA ASP A 96 -7.09 -8.58 -11.68
C ASP A 96 -6.63 -7.12 -11.57
N GLY A 97 -5.65 -6.81 -10.73
CA GLY A 97 -5.19 -5.45 -10.46
C GLY A 97 -6.17 -4.58 -9.65
N GLN A 98 -7.08 -5.19 -8.90
CA GLN A 98 -8.11 -4.51 -8.11
C GLN A 98 -7.55 -3.42 -7.18
N VAL A 99 -6.58 -3.77 -6.32
CA VAL A 99 -5.94 -2.83 -5.39
C VAL A 99 -5.29 -1.62 -6.10
N TYR A 100 -4.81 -1.80 -7.33
CA TYR A 100 -4.22 -0.71 -8.11
C TYR A 100 -5.27 0.25 -8.67
N ARG A 101 -6.42 -0.28 -9.12
CA ARG A 101 -7.56 0.54 -9.54
C ARG A 101 -8.13 1.35 -8.37
N TRP A 102 -8.20 0.75 -7.19
CA TRP A 102 -8.60 1.46 -5.97
C TRP A 102 -7.65 2.62 -5.68
N ALA A 103 -6.35 2.36 -5.69
CA ALA A 103 -5.35 3.40 -5.45
C ALA A 103 -5.42 4.54 -6.48
N ASP A 104 -5.57 4.23 -7.77
CA ASP A 104 -5.67 5.23 -8.83
C ASP A 104 -6.91 6.12 -8.64
N SER A 105 -8.05 5.49 -8.35
CA SER A 105 -9.32 6.21 -8.14
C SER A 105 -9.30 7.18 -6.95
N ARG A 106 -8.40 6.97 -5.98
CA ARG A 106 -8.25 7.82 -4.79
C ARG A 106 -7.25 8.96 -4.99
N LEU A 107 -6.35 8.84 -5.96
CA LEU A 107 -5.30 9.83 -6.22
C LEU A 107 -5.60 10.76 -7.40
N ASN A 108 -6.30 10.26 -8.41
CA ASN A 108 -6.44 10.92 -9.72
C ASN A 108 -7.89 11.25 -10.08
N ARG A 109 -8.79 11.31 -9.09
CA ARG A 109 -10.16 11.81 -9.27
C ARG A 109 -10.24 13.31 -9.00
#